data_AF-A0A8D0KSH3-F1
#
_entry.id   AF-A0A8D0KSH3-F1
#
_cell.length_a   1.000
_cell.length_b   1.000
_cell.length_c   1.000
_cell.angle_alpha   90.00
_cell.angle_beta   90.00
_cell.angle_gamma   90.00
#
_symmetry.space_group_name_H-M   'P 1'
#
loop_
_entity.id
_entity.type
_entity.pdbx_description
1 polymer ?
#
loop_
_entity_poly.entity_id
_entity_poly.type
_entity_poly.pdbx_seq_one_letter_code
_entity_poly.pdbx_strand_id
1 'polypeptide(L)'
;MTTTAERRFINLRKRLDQLGYRQPLAVESLPLVEKLFSDLVHTTESLRSAKLSAGKSEKECSNYDAILEPYKTENAKLTRENNELHLEILKLKEQSDHHVKDLKASLRRVEHETADLKFLNNQYVHKIKMLEKENKAKTEKIQQLQEKNLQAVVQTPGGRKRSIPFRRQRMQIDQPVPPSGVSAYPVPQPEDPYIADLLQVADNRIHELQSEVTELKEKLEISERGMKNYSKQVC
;
A
#
# COMPACT_ATOMS: atom_id res chain seq x y z
N MET A 1 -71.93 48.32 68.47
CA MET A 1 -70.47 48.38 68.25
C MET A 1 -69.96 46.95 68.21
N THR A 2 -69.89 46.30 67.05
CA THR A 2 -69.34 44.93 66.96
C THR A 2 -67.85 44.98 67.26
N THR A 3 -67.37 44.17 68.19
CA THR A 3 -65.94 44.14 68.54
C THR A 3 -65.12 43.66 67.34
N THR A 4 -63.87 44.13 67.21
CA THR A 4 -62.97 43.73 66.10
C THR A 4 -62.80 42.20 66.03
N ALA A 5 -62.88 41.52 67.18
CA ALA A 5 -62.84 40.06 67.28
C ALA A 5 -64.06 39.37 66.68
N GLU A 6 -65.28 39.88 66.91
CA GLU A 6 -66.51 39.34 66.31
C GLU A 6 -66.49 39.41 64.78
N ARG A 7 -65.98 40.51 64.20
CA ARG A 7 -65.86 40.65 62.75
C ARG A 7 -64.90 39.63 62.15
N ARG A 8 -63.74 39.40 62.78
CA ARG A 8 -62.77 38.39 62.36
C ARG A 8 -63.34 36.97 62.49
N PHE A 9 -64.05 36.70 63.59
CA PHE A 9 -64.73 35.43 63.82
C PHE A 9 -65.74 35.11 62.72
N ILE A 10 -66.63 36.05 62.40
CA ILE A 10 -67.65 35.87 61.35
C ILE A 10 -66.99 35.64 59.98
N ASN A 11 -65.92 36.39 59.66
CA ASN A 11 -65.21 36.24 58.39
C ASN A 11 -64.50 34.89 58.26
N LEU A 12 -63.75 34.48 59.28
CA LEU A 12 -63.09 33.17 59.29
C LEU A 12 -64.12 32.05 59.26
N ARG A 13 -65.21 32.17 60.02
CA ARG A 13 -66.28 31.17 60.05
C ARG A 13 -66.93 30.99 58.69
N LYS A 14 -67.26 32.08 57.99
CA LYS A 14 -67.80 32.01 56.61
C LYS A 14 -66.85 31.29 55.66
N ARG A 15 -65.54 31.55 55.74
CA ARG A 15 -64.52 30.89 54.89
C ARG A 15 -64.39 29.40 55.22
N LEU A 16 -64.42 29.03 56.49
CA LEU A 16 -64.40 27.63 56.93
C LEU A 16 -65.68 26.87 56.52
N ASP A 17 -66.85 27.50 56.66
CA ASP A 17 -68.14 26.93 56.23
C ASP A 17 -68.19 26.69 54.72
N GLN A 18 -67.64 27.61 53.91
CA GLN A 18 -67.51 27.45 52.46
C GLN A 18 -66.64 26.24 52.08
N LEU A 19 -65.67 25.90 52.92
CA LEU A 19 -64.81 24.73 52.75
C LEU A 19 -65.38 23.47 53.43
N GLY A 20 -66.57 23.56 54.04
CA GLY A 20 -67.26 22.44 54.67
C GLY A 20 -66.89 22.17 56.13
N TYR A 21 -66.01 22.99 56.73
CA TYR A 21 -65.62 22.85 58.14
C TYR A 21 -66.66 23.47 59.06
N ARG A 22 -67.65 22.65 59.48
CA ARG A 22 -68.81 23.11 60.25
C ARG A 22 -68.68 22.99 61.77
N GLN A 23 -67.58 22.48 62.30
CA GLN A 23 -67.34 22.26 63.74
C GLN A 23 -67.40 23.58 64.53
N PRO A 24 -67.94 23.61 65.77
CA PRO A 24 -68.00 24.83 66.58
C PRO A 24 -66.59 25.34 66.91
N LEU A 25 -66.41 26.67 66.86
CA LEU A 25 -65.12 27.34 67.10
C LEU A 25 -65.19 28.21 68.36
N ALA A 26 -64.26 27.99 69.29
CA ALA A 26 -64.13 28.82 70.50
C ALA A 26 -63.39 30.14 70.21
N VAL A 27 -63.80 31.22 70.86
CA VAL A 27 -63.24 32.57 70.64
C VAL A 27 -61.74 32.65 70.98
N GLU A 28 -61.29 31.88 71.98
CA GLU A 28 -59.87 31.84 72.41
C GLU A 28 -58.94 31.23 71.35
N SER A 29 -59.46 30.30 70.53
CA SER A 29 -58.71 29.61 69.48
C SER A 29 -58.62 30.41 68.16
N LEU A 30 -59.39 31.51 68.04
CA LEU A 30 -59.56 32.28 66.82
C LEU A 30 -58.23 32.77 66.20
N PRO A 31 -57.27 33.36 66.95
CA PRO A 31 -56.04 33.88 66.37
C PRO A 31 -55.12 32.80 65.79
N LEU A 32 -55.13 31.60 66.39
CA LEU A 32 -54.33 30.47 65.92
C LEU A 32 -54.94 29.86 64.65
N VAL A 33 -56.25 29.63 64.65
CA VAL A 33 -56.94 29.08 63.47
C VAL A 33 -56.86 30.03 62.28
N GLU A 34 -56.95 31.35 62.52
CA GLU A 34 -56.78 32.35 61.46
C GLU A 34 -55.39 32.29 60.81
N LYS A 35 -54.32 32.17 61.62
CA LYS A 35 -52.95 32.03 61.12
C LYS A 35 -52.75 30.73 60.36
N LEU A 36 -53.15 29.59 60.94
CA LEU A 36 -53.03 28.28 60.28
C LEU A 36 -53.81 28.23 58.97
N PHE A 37 -54.99 28.86 58.93
CA PHE A 37 -55.80 28.94 57.73
C PHE A 37 -55.13 29.82 56.66
N SER A 38 -54.55 30.96 57.05
CA SER A 38 -53.78 31.81 56.14
C SER A 38 -52.57 31.07 55.57
N ASP A 39 -51.82 30.38 56.42
CA ASP A 39 -50.65 29.58 56.01
C ASP A 39 -51.06 28.44 55.07
N LEU A 40 -52.19 27.77 55.33
CA LEU A 40 -52.70 26.71 54.45
C LEU A 40 -53.11 27.26 53.07
N VAL A 41 -53.77 28.42 53.02
CA VAL A 41 -54.12 29.08 51.76
C VAL A 41 -52.83 29.49 51.01
N HIS A 42 -51.87 30.12 51.67
CA HIS A 42 -50.61 30.52 51.03
C HIS A 42 -49.77 29.34 50.54
N THR A 43 -49.68 28.27 51.33
CA THR A 43 -48.94 27.06 50.93
C THR A 43 -49.61 26.34 49.77
N THR A 44 -50.94 26.26 49.73
CA THR A 44 -51.67 25.65 48.60
C THR A 44 -51.57 26.49 47.32
N GLU A 45 -51.64 27.81 47.42
CA GLU A 45 -51.43 28.72 46.29
C GLU A 45 -49.98 28.67 45.77
N SER A 46 -49.01 28.64 46.68
CA SER A 46 -47.58 28.51 46.35
C SER A 46 -47.28 27.16 45.71
N LEU A 47 -47.84 26.06 46.24
CA LEU A 47 -47.72 24.73 45.66
C LEU A 47 -48.34 24.68 44.26
N ARG A 48 -49.52 25.28 44.06
CA ARG A 48 -50.17 25.37 42.75
C ARG A 48 -49.29 26.13 41.75
N SER A 49 -48.72 27.25 42.17
CA SER A 49 -47.85 28.08 41.35
C SER A 49 -46.56 27.34 40.97
N ALA A 50 -45.94 26.67 41.94
CA ALA A 50 -44.73 25.86 41.74
C ALA A 50 -44.98 24.66 40.81
N LYS A 51 -46.13 23.98 40.93
CA LYS A 51 -46.51 22.91 40.00
C LYS A 51 -46.70 23.43 38.58
N LEU A 52 -47.31 24.61 38.42
CA LEU A 52 -47.51 25.20 37.11
C LEU A 52 -46.19 25.65 36.47
N SER A 53 -45.26 26.22 37.24
CA SER A 53 -43.93 26.57 36.74
C SER A 53 -43.12 25.32 36.38
N ALA A 54 -43.13 24.29 37.23
CA ALA A 54 -42.44 23.03 36.97
C ALA A 54 -42.94 22.38 35.66
N GLY A 55 -44.26 22.32 35.47
CA GLY A 55 -44.84 21.78 34.24
C GLY A 55 -44.56 22.62 32.98
N LYS A 56 -44.32 23.93 33.11
CA LYS A 56 -43.86 24.76 31.99
C LYS A 56 -42.40 24.47 31.66
N SER A 57 -41.53 24.44 32.67
CA SER A 57 -40.11 24.15 32.50
C SER A 57 -39.86 22.74 31.94
N GLU A 58 -40.66 21.75 32.33
CA GLU A 58 -40.58 20.38 31.79
C GLU A 58 -40.92 20.34 30.29
N LYS A 59 -41.96 21.07 29.87
CA LYS A 59 -42.33 21.20 28.45
C LYS A 59 -41.26 21.93 27.65
N GLU A 60 -40.70 23.00 28.21
CA GLU A 60 -39.60 23.74 27.60
C GLU A 60 -38.36 22.85 27.44
N CYS A 61 -37.98 22.08 28.47
CA CYS A 61 -36.88 21.13 28.41
C CYS A 61 -37.10 20.06 27.32
N SER A 62 -38.29 19.47 27.26
CA SER A 62 -38.64 18.49 26.23
C SER A 62 -38.60 19.10 24.82
N ASN A 63 -39.01 20.36 24.66
CA ASN A 63 -38.92 21.08 23.39
C ASN A 63 -37.46 21.34 23.00
N TYR A 64 -36.61 21.75 23.93
CA TYR A 64 -35.17 21.92 23.67
C TYR A 64 -34.52 20.59 23.29
N ASP A 65 -34.85 19.49 23.96
CA ASP A 65 -34.33 18.18 23.59
C ASP A 65 -34.76 17.76 22.19
N ALA A 66 -36.01 18.02 21.80
CA ALA A 66 -36.50 17.75 20.44
C ALA A 66 -35.77 18.59 19.37
N ILE A 67 -35.40 19.83 19.70
CA ILE A 67 -34.64 20.70 18.79
C ILE A 67 -33.16 20.27 18.74
N LEU A 68 -32.57 19.84 19.86
CA LEU A 68 -31.16 19.49 19.95
C LEU A 68 -30.83 18.10 19.43
N GLU A 69 -31.77 17.15 19.48
CA GLU A 69 -31.55 15.76 19.06
C GLU A 69 -31.02 15.65 17.61
N PRO A 70 -31.59 16.33 16.60
CA PRO A 70 -31.06 16.27 15.24
C PRO A 70 -29.62 16.77 15.13
N TYR A 71 -29.27 17.84 15.86
CA TYR A 71 -27.91 18.38 15.86
C TYR A 71 -26.93 17.45 16.58
N LYS A 72 -27.34 16.78 17.65
CA LYS A 72 -26.50 15.78 18.33
C LYS A 72 -26.23 14.60 17.40
N THR A 73 -27.26 14.11 16.73
CA THR A 73 -27.17 12.99 15.79
C THR A 73 -26.30 13.34 14.58
N GLU A 74 -26.49 14.51 13.99
CA GLU A 74 -25.65 14.95 12.86
C GLU A 74 -24.20 15.21 13.29
N ASN A 75 -23.95 15.84 14.44
CA ASN A 75 -22.57 16.02 14.95
C ASN A 75 -21.87 14.68 15.21
N ALA A 76 -22.58 13.70 15.77
CA ALA A 76 -22.03 12.36 15.99
C ALA A 76 -21.70 11.65 14.66
N LYS A 77 -22.51 11.87 13.62
CA LYS A 77 -22.25 11.37 12.26
C LYS A 77 -21.03 12.05 11.65
N LEU A 78 -20.99 13.38 11.65
CA LEU A 78 -19.88 14.18 11.11
C LEU A 78 -18.56 13.87 11.81
N THR A 79 -18.59 13.68 13.13
CA THR A 79 -17.39 13.32 13.90
C THR A 79 -16.84 11.95 13.49
N ARG A 80 -17.73 10.97 13.25
CA ARG A 80 -17.31 9.65 12.75
C ARG A 80 -16.72 9.74 11.35
N GLU A 81 -17.41 10.41 10.42
CA GLU A 81 -16.92 10.59 9.06
C GLU A 81 -15.58 11.34 9.02
N ASN A 82 -15.44 12.38 9.83
CA ASN A 82 -14.20 13.14 9.94
C ASN A 82 -13.04 12.25 10.43
N ASN A 83 -13.27 11.44 11.46
CA ASN A 83 -12.27 10.49 11.96
C ASN A 83 -11.91 9.41 10.92
N GLU A 84 -12.90 8.86 10.22
CA GLU A 84 -12.69 7.88 9.14
C GLU A 84 -11.87 8.47 7.99
N LEU A 85 -12.22 9.67 7.54
CA LEU A 85 -11.46 10.39 6.51
C LEU A 85 -10.04 10.70 6.97
N HIS A 86 -9.84 11.11 8.22
CA HIS A 86 -8.51 11.34 8.76
C HIS A 86 -7.65 10.08 8.75
N LEU A 87 -8.21 8.92 9.12
CA LEU A 87 -7.50 7.65 9.06
C LEU A 87 -7.17 7.24 7.62
N GLU A 88 -8.09 7.43 6.69
CA GLU A 88 -7.85 7.10 5.28
C GLU A 88 -6.77 8.01 4.66
N ILE A 89 -6.75 9.30 4.99
CA ILE A 89 -5.70 10.23 4.56
C ILE A 89 -4.33 9.77 5.07
N LEU A 90 -4.23 9.37 6.35
CA LEU A 90 -2.98 8.89 6.92
C LEU A 90 -2.49 7.64 6.17
N LYS A 91 -3.38 6.67 5.95
CA LYS A 91 -3.06 5.44 5.24
C LYS A 91 -2.63 5.69 3.79
N LEU A 92 -3.35 6.54 3.05
CA LEU A 92 -2.99 6.90 1.68
C LEU A 92 -1.64 7.62 1.62
N LYS A 93 -1.35 8.47 2.59
CA LYS A 93 -0.06 9.16 2.70
C LYS A 93 1.08 8.16 2.93
N GLU A 94 0.91 7.22 3.87
CA GLU A 94 1.91 6.18 4.14
C GLU A 94 2.16 5.28 2.93
N GLN A 95 1.11 4.88 2.23
CA GLN A 95 1.21 4.10 1.01
C GLN A 95 1.93 4.86 -0.11
N SER A 96 1.59 6.14 -0.29
CA SER A 96 2.26 7.01 -1.26
C SER A 96 3.74 7.20 -0.93
N ASP A 97 4.06 7.48 0.34
CA ASP A 97 5.44 7.64 0.80
C ASP A 97 6.26 6.36 0.60
N HIS A 98 5.66 5.19 0.84
CA HIS A 98 6.28 3.91 0.56
C HIS A 98 6.54 3.72 -0.94
N HIS A 99 5.53 3.98 -1.78
CA HIS A 99 5.66 3.84 -3.24
C HIS A 99 6.72 4.77 -3.81
N VAL A 100 6.79 6.02 -3.32
CA VAL A 100 7.83 6.98 -3.70
C VAL A 100 9.23 6.49 -3.28
N LYS A 101 9.38 5.89 -2.10
CA LYS A 101 10.66 5.31 -1.67
C LYS A 101 11.10 4.16 -2.58
N ASP A 102 10.19 3.27 -2.93
CA ASP A 102 10.47 2.11 -3.78
C ASP A 102 10.84 2.55 -5.20
N LEU A 103 10.08 3.48 -5.78
CA LEU A 103 10.39 4.06 -7.09
C LEU A 103 11.75 4.76 -7.09
N LYS A 104 12.08 5.53 -6.05
CA LYS A 104 13.40 6.16 -5.92
C LYS A 104 14.53 5.13 -5.79
N ALA A 105 14.29 4.03 -5.08
CA ALA A 105 15.27 2.95 -4.98
C ALA A 105 15.49 2.26 -6.34
N SER A 106 14.42 1.95 -7.06
CA SER A 106 14.50 1.36 -8.39
C SER A 106 15.15 2.31 -9.40
N LEU A 107 14.84 3.61 -9.33
CA LEU A 107 15.48 4.63 -10.17
C LEU A 107 16.99 4.62 -9.96
N ARG A 108 17.45 4.70 -8.70
CA ARG A 108 18.89 4.66 -8.39
C ARG A 108 19.53 3.39 -8.93
N ARG A 109 18.91 2.23 -8.76
CA ARG A 109 19.45 0.96 -9.26
C ARG A 109 19.65 1.01 -10.79
N VAL A 110 18.64 1.43 -11.54
CA VAL A 110 18.72 1.57 -13.00
C VAL A 110 19.75 2.64 -13.42
N GLU A 111 19.88 3.73 -12.67
CA GLU A 111 20.92 4.74 -12.92
C GLU A 111 22.34 4.16 -12.77
N HIS A 112 22.57 3.29 -11.78
CA HIS A 112 23.86 2.62 -11.62
C HIS A 112 24.10 1.61 -12.76
N GLU A 113 23.13 0.75 -13.06
CA GLU A 113 23.22 -0.22 -14.16
C GLU A 113 23.49 0.48 -15.50
N THR A 114 22.82 1.60 -15.78
CA THR A 114 23.04 2.38 -17.00
C THR A 114 24.40 3.07 -17.02
N ALA A 115 24.93 3.51 -15.89
CA ALA A 115 26.29 4.05 -15.80
C ALA A 115 27.34 2.97 -16.08
N ASP A 116 27.17 1.78 -15.50
CA ASP A 116 28.07 0.63 -15.69
C ASP A 116 28.05 0.16 -17.15
N LEU A 117 26.86 0.04 -17.75
CA LEU A 117 26.73 -0.31 -19.17
C LEU A 117 27.37 0.74 -20.09
N LYS A 118 27.23 2.03 -19.78
CA LYS A 118 27.91 3.10 -20.54
C LYS A 118 29.43 2.99 -20.41
N PHE A 119 29.94 2.69 -19.22
CA PHE A 119 31.37 2.48 -19.01
C PHE A 119 31.89 1.27 -19.81
N LEU A 120 31.20 0.14 -19.71
CA LEU A 120 31.54 -1.09 -20.44
C LEU A 120 31.49 -0.88 -21.96
N ASN A 121 30.46 -0.19 -22.46
CA ASN A 121 30.35 0.13 -23.88
C ASN A 121 31.55 0.97 -24.35
N ASN A 122 31.96 1.99 -23.59
CA ASN A 122 33.16 2.78 -23.89
C ASN A 122 34.43 1.91 -23.92
N GLN A 123 34.57 0.96 -23.00
CA GLN A 123 35.70 0.03 -22.97
C GLN A 123 35.73 -0.85 -24.24
N TYR A 124 34.58 -1.41 -24.65
CA TYR A 124 34.49 -2.18 -25.89
C TYR A 124 34.79 -1.35 -27.13
N VAL A 125 34.29 -0.11 -27.20
CA VAL A 125 34.63 0.82 -28.29
C VAL A 125 36.14 1.05 -28.36
N HIS A 126 36.82 1.21 -27.22
CA HIS A 126 38.27 1.39 -27.20
C HIS A 126 39.01 0.11 -27.64
N LYS A 127 38.55 -1.06 -27.18
CA LYS A 127 39.11 -2.37 -27.58
C LYS A 127 38.96 -2.62 -29.08
N ILE A 128 37.81 -2.31 -29.66
CA ILE A 128 37.56 -2.42 -31.10
C ILE A 128 38.56 -1.55 -31.88
N LYS A 129 38.72 -0.27 -31.51
CA LYS A 129 39.69 0.64 -32.16
C LYS A 129 41.13 0.09 -32.10
N MET A 130 41.52 -0.51 -30.99
CA MET A 130 42.85 -1.12 -30.85
C MET A 130 43.01 -2.34 -31.76
N LEU A 131 42.01 -3.22 -31.83
CA LEU A 131 42.02 -4.39 -32.72
C LEU A 131 41.99 -3.99 -34.20
N GLU A 132 41.22 -2.96 -34.56
CA GLU A 132 41.20 -2.41 -35.92
C GLU A 132 42.58 -1.89 -36.34
N LYS A 133 43.27 -1.17 -35.44
CA LYS A 133 44.65 -0.69 -35.68
C LYS A 133 45.63 -1.86 -35.85
N GLU A 134 45.54 -2.87 -34.98
CA GLU A 134 46.39 -4.06 -35.05
C GLU A 134 46.13 -4.87 -36.34
N ASN A 135 44.87 -5.06 -36.71
CA ASN A 135 44.49 -5.74 -37.96
C ASN A 135 44.99 -4.99 -39.19
N LYS A 136 44.89 -3.65 -39.20
CA LYS A 136 45.45 -2.82 -40.27
C LYS A 136 46.97 -3.02 -40.37
N ALA A 137 47.69 -2.96 -39.27
CA ALA A 137 49.14 -3.17 -39.25
C ALA A 137 49.55 -4.59 -39.70
N LYS A 138 48.82 -5.63 -39.28
CA LYS A 138 49.03 -7.00 -39.77
C LYS A 138 48.79 -7.11 -41.27
N THR A 139 47.73 -6.48 -41.77
CA THR A 139 47.41 -6.46 -43.21
C THR A 139 48.51 -5.79 -44.02
N GLU A 140 48.97 -4.60 -43.58
CA GLU A 140 50.10 -3.90 -44.20
C GLU A 140 51.38 -4.74 -44.16
N LYS A 141 51.65 -5.44 -43.05
CA LYS A 141 52.82 -6.31 -42.92
C LYS A 141 52.75 -7.51 -43.88
N ILE A 142 51.57 -8.13 -44.02
CA ILE A 142 51.34 -9.21 -44.98
C ILE A 142 51.61 -8.70 -46.40
N GLN A 143 51.08 -7.53 -46.75
CA GLN A 143 51.29 -6.93 -48.07
C GLN A 143 52.77 -6.66 -48.35
N GLN A 144 53.51 -6.07 -47.41
CA GLN A 144 54.96 -5.86 -47.53
C GLN A 144 55.74 -7.18 -47.69
N LEU A 145 55.35 -8.23 -46.96
CA LEU A 145 55.99 -9.54 -47.07
C LEU A 145 55.69 -10.21 -48.41
N GLN A 146 54.47 -10.06 -48.91
CA GLN A 146 54.09 -10.51 -50.25
C GLN A 146 54.92 -9.77 -51.31
N GLU A 147 55.05 -8.44 -51.22
CA GLU A 147 55.88 -7.64 -52.13
C GLU A 147 57.37 -8.01 -52.10
N LYS A 148 57.93 -8.27 -50.91
CA LYS A 148 59.32 -8.74 -50.78
C LYS A 148 59.51 -10.16 -51.32
N ASN A 149 58.51 -11.02 -51.16
CA ASN A 149 58.51 -12.36 -51.76
C ASN A 149 58.40 -12.27 -53.29
N LEU A 150 57.62 -11.31 -53.83
CA LEU A 150 57.55 -10.95 -55.26
C LEU A 150 58.93 -10.68 -55.87
N GLN A 151 59.84 -10.10 -55.08
CA GLN A 151 61.16 -9.62 -55.52
C GLN A 151 62.32 -10.55 -55.14
N ALA A 152 62.07 -11.67 -54.46
CA ALA A 152 63.12 -12.58 -54.01
C ALA A 152 63.73 -13.37 -55.19
N VAL A 153 64.96 -13.03 -55.59
CA VAL A 153 65.73 -13.76 -56.60
C VAL A 153 66.58 -14.83 -55.91
N VAL A 154 66.25 -16.10 -56.12
CA VAL A 154 67.08 -17.24 -55.67
C VAL A 154 68.29 -17.36 -56.60
N GLN A 155 69.50 -17.08 -56.09
CA GLN A 155 70.72 -17.44 -56.79
C GLN A 155 71.04 -18.92 -56.56
N THR A 156 70.86 -19.73 -57.60
CA THR A 156 71.40 -21.09 -57.62
C THR A 156 72.93 -21.05 -57.83
N PRO A 157 73.73 -21.97 -57.26
CA PRO A 157 75.21 -21.99 -57.33
C PRO A 157 75.87 -22.11 -58.72
N GLY A 158 75.13 -21.91 -59.81
CA GLY A 158 75.60 -21.99 -61.21
C GLY A 158 75.53 -20.67 -61.99
N GLY A 159 75.38 -19.51 -61.33
CA GLY A 159 75.62 -18.18 -61.93
C GLY A 159 74.63 -17.66 -62.98
N ARG A 160 73.58 -18.41 -63.35
CA ARG A 160 72.54 -17.89 -64.27
C ARG A 160 71.34 -17.34 -63.50
N LYS A 161 71.19 -16.01 -63.48
CA LYS A 161 70.00 -15.32 -62.98
C LYS A 161 68.80 -15.65 -63.87
N ARG A 162 67.86 -16.47 -63.38
CA ARG A 162 66.54 -16.66 -64.01
C ARG A 162 65.47 -16.06 -63.11
N SER A 163 64.66 -15.17 -63.67
CA SER A 163 63.41 -14.73 -63.05
C SER A 163 62.44 -15.91 -63.10
N ILE A 164 62.11 -16.49 -61.96
CA ILE A 164 61.14 -17.59 -61.86
C ILE A 164 59.75 -16.95 -61.70
N PRO A 165 58.81 -17.17 -62.63
CA PRO A 165 57.47 -16.60 -62.50
C PRO A 165 56.74 -17.21 -61.32
N PHE A 166 55.92 -16.38 -60.68
CA PHE A 166 55.14 -16.69 -59.48
C PHE A 166 54.35 -17.99 -59.62
N ARG A 167 54.84 -19.06 -58.99
CA ARG A 167 53.99 -20.23 -58.70
C ARG A 167 53.37 -19.96 -57.35
N ARG A 168 52.05 -19.65 -57.32
CA ARG A 168 51.27 -19.80 -56.08
C ARG A 168 51.60 -21.18 -55.55
N GLN A 169 52.21 -21.27 -54.36
CA GLN A 169 52.43 -22.53 -53.68
C GLN A 169 51.04 -23.10 -53.37
N ARG A 170 50.48 -23.85 -54.33
CA ARG A 170 49.29 -24.65 -54.11
C ARG A 170 49.77 -25.90 -53.40
N MET A 171 49.43 -26.03 -52.13
CA MET A 171 49.39 -27.34 -51.49
C MET A 171 48.44 -28.22 -52.32
N GLN A 172 48.99 -29.27 -52.94
CA GLN A 172 48.16 -30.41 -53.34
C GLN A 172 47.82 -31.15 -52.05
N ILE A 173 46.54 -31.14 -51.70
CA ILE A 173 46.02 -31.95 -50.60
C ILE A 173 45.74 -33.31 -51.22
N ASP A 174 46.72 -34.21 -51.14
CA ASP A 174 46.59 -35.56 -51.73
C ASP A 174 45.60 -36.44 -50.95
N GLN A 175 45.28 -36.05 -49.71
CA GLN A 175 44.29 -36.74 -48.89
C GLN A 175 43.69 -35.81 -47.83
N PRO A 176 42.37 -35.87 -47.54
CA PRO A 176 41.81 -35.21 -46.36
C PRO A 176 42.52 -35.72 -45.11
N VAL A 177 42.73 -34.81 -44.15
CA VAL A 177 43.35 -35.12 -42.85
C VAL A 177 42.62 -36.33 -42.23
N PRO A 178 43.33 -37.36 -41.74
CA PRO A 178 42.68 -38.51 -41.12
C PRO A 178 41.75 -38.05 -39.99
N PRO A 179 40.59 -38.70 -39.79
CA PRO A 179 39.65 -38.31 -38.75
C PRO A 179 40.37 -38.35 -37.41
N SER A 180 40.40 -37.19 -36.75
CA SER A 180 41.02 -37.04 -35.45
C SER A 180 40.34 -38.03 -34.49
N GLY A 181 41.10 -38.92 -33.83
CA GLY A 181 40.59 -39.97 -32.93
C GLY A 181 39.97 -39.45 -31.62
N VAL A 182 39.63 -38.18 -31.56
CA VAL A 182 38.91 -37.55 -30.45
C VAL A 182 37.41 -37.74 -30.66
N SER A 183 36.81 -38.64 -29.88
CA SER A 183 35.37 -38.94 -29.89
C SER A 183 34.49 -37.72 -29.53
N ALA A 184 35.09 -36.66 -28.98
CA ALA A 184 34.49 -35.35 -28.80
C ALA A 184 35.60 -34.33 -28.57
N TYR A 185 35.49 -33.15 -29.16
CA TYR A 185 36.26 -32.01 -28.68
C TYR A 185 35.77 -31.68 -27.26
N PRO A 186 36.65 -31.32 -26.30
CA PRO A 186 36.21 -30.72 -25.06
C PRO A 186 35.34 -29.52 -25.43
N VAL A 187 34.10 -29.51 -24.96
CA VAL A 187 33.24 -28.33 -25.08
C VAL A 187 34.02 -27.17 -24.45
N PRO A 188 34.33 -26.08 -25.18
CA PRO A 188 35.02 -24.95 -24.61
C PRO A 188 34.25 -24.48 -23.39
N GLN A 189 34.86 -24.62 -22.21
CA GLN A 189 34.32 -24.03 -21.00
C GLN A 189 34.31 -22.52 -21.22
N PRO A 190 33.20 -21.82 -20.95
CA PRO A 190 33.18 -20.37 -21.10
C PRO A 190 34.25 -19.77 -20.17
N GLU A 191 35.24 -19.10 -20.75
CA GLU A 191 36.30 -18.40 -20.00
C GLU A 191 35.75 -17.16 -19.27
N ASP A 192 34.53 -16.74 -19.60
CA ASP A 192 33.85 -15.57 -19.06
C ASP A 192 33.00 -15.93 -17.83
N PRO A 193 33.35 -15.45 -16.63
CA PRO A 193 32.59 -15.69 -15.39
C PRO A 193 31.11 -15.31 -15.49
N TYR A 194 30.75 -14.35 -16.35
CA TYR A 194 29.36 -13.90 -16.50
C TYR A 194 28.48 -14.91 -17.25
N ILE A 195 29.07 -15.69 -18.18
CA ILE A 195 28.35 -16.73 -18.93
C ILE A 195 28.04 -17.94 -18.02
N ALA A 196 28.97 -18.26 -17.11
CA ALA A 196 28.76 -19.29 -16.10
C ALA A 196 27.64 -18.90 -15.11
N ASP A 197 27.60 -17.63 -14.70
CA ASP A 197 26.57 -17.10 -13.80
C ASP A 197 25.16 -17.08 -14.46
N LEU A 198 25.06 -16.71 -15.75
CA LEU A 198 23.79 -16.76 -16.46
C LEU A 198 23.22 -18.18 -16.60
N LEU A 199 24.08 -19.18 -16.81
CA LEU A 199 23.67 -20.59 -16.82
C LEU A 199 23.18 -21.02 -15.44
N GLN A 200 23.87 -20.63 -14.38
CA GLN A 200 23.47 -20.92 -13.00
C GLN A 200 22.13 -20.25 -12.63
N VAL A 201 21.91 -19.01 -13.06
CA VAL A 201 20.64 -18.30 -12.90
C VAL A 201 19.51 -19.00 -13.68
N ALA A 202 19.80 -19.47 -14.89
CA ALA A 202 18.84 -20.22 -15.69
C ALA A 202 18.47 -21.55 -15.02
N ASP A 203 19.45 -22.31 -14.51
CA ASP A 203 19.22 -23.57 -13.80
C ASP A 203 18.41 -23.37 -12.52
N ASN A 204 18.73 -22.34 -11.72
CA ASN A 204 17.96 -21.97 -10.54
C ASN A 204 16.51 -21.63 -10.92
N ARG A 205 16.32 -20.86 -12.00
CA ARG A 205 14.98 -20.49 -12.48
C ARG A 205 14.19 -21.69 -12.99
N ILE A 206 14.84 -22.63 -13.66
CA ILE A 206 14.23 -23.90 -14.09
C ILE A 206 13.77 -24.69 -12.86
N HIS A 207 14.61 -24.76 -11.81
CA HIS A 207 14.29 -25.48 -10.59
C HIS A 207 13.09 -24.87 -9.84
N GLU A 208 13.06 -23.54 -9.72
CA GLU A 208 11.92 -22.80 -9.15
C GLU A 208 10.62 -23.09 -9.91
N LEU A 209 10.66 -22.96 -11.24
CA LEU A 209 9.49 -23.21 -12.09
C LEU A 209 9.03 -24.67 -12.01
N GLN A 210 9.96 -25.62 -11.91
CA GLN A 210 9.62 -27.03 -11.69
C GLN A 210 8.91 -27.23 -10.35
N SER A 211 9.39 -26.62 -9.27
CA SER A 211 8.75 -26.67 -7.95
C SER A 211 7.34 -26.07 -7.99
N GLU A 212 7.17 -24.90 -8.59
CA GLU A 212 5.87 -24.23 -8.71
C GLU A 212 4.87 -25.08 -9.53
N VAL A 213 5.32 -25.69 -10.62
CA VAL A 213 4.51 -26.62 -11.41
C VAL A 213 4.09 -27.83 -10.58
N THR A 214 4.95 -28.37 -9.72
CA THR A 214 4.58 -29.49 -8.84
C THR A 214 3.55 -29.09 -7.80
N GLU A 215 3.69 -27.93 -7.15
CA GLU A 215 2.71 -27.43 -6.19
C GLU A 215 1.34 -27.16 -6.81
N LEU A 216 1.31 -26.55 -8.00
CA LEU A 216 0.06 -26.28 -8.71
C LEU A 216 -0.65 -27.56 -9.11
N LYS A 217 0.08 -28.60 -9.52
CA LYS A 217 -0.49 -29.93 -9.81
C LYS A 217 -1.11 -30.56 -8.57
N GLU A 218 -0.44 -30.48 -7.42
CA GLU A 218 -0.98 -31.01 -6.16
C GLU A 218 -2.25 -30.25 -5.72
N LYS A 219 -2.23 -28.92 -5.78
CA LYS A 219 -3.41 -28.08 -5.48
C LYS A 219 -4.59 -28.39 -6.40
N LEU A 220 -4.33 -28.61 -7.70
CA LEU A 220 -5.35 -29.02 -8.66
C LEU A 220 -5.95 -30.38 -8.29
N GLU A 221 -5.12 -31.37 -7.96
CA GLU A 221 -5.57 -32.70 -7.57
C GLU A 221 -6.41 -32.68 -6.28
N ILE A 222 -6.03 -31.85 -5.30
CA ILE A 222 -6.82 -31.64 -4.08
C ILE A 222 -8.18 -31.01 -4.40
N SER A 223 -8.20 -29.98 -5.25
CA SER A 223 -9.44 -29.30 -5.66
C SER A 223 -10.37 -30.24 -6.43
N GLU A 224 -9.84 -31.03 -7.37
CA GLU A 224 -10.61 -32.02 -8.14
C GLU A 224 -11.18 -33.12 -7.25
N ARG A 225 -10.41 -33.59 -6.25
CA ARG A 225 -10.92 -34.54 -5.24
C ARG A 225 -12.04 -33.92 -4.41
N GLY A 226 -11.88 -32.65 -4.01
CA GLY A 226 -12.91 -31.87 -3.32
C GLY A 226 -14.21 -31.78 -4.13
N MET A 227 -14.11 -31.39 -5.40
CA MET A 227 -15.26 -31.31 -6.32
C MET A 227 -15.94 -32.67 -6.53
N LYS A 228 -15.17 -33.75 -6.71
CA LYS A 228 -15.72 -35.11 -6.84
C LYS A 228 -16.46 -35.54 -5.57
N ASN A 229 -15.95 -35.21 -4.40
CA ASN A 229 -16.61 -35.52 -3.12
C ASN A 229 -17.89 -34.70 -2.93
N TYR A 230 -17.86 -33.41 -3.30
CA TYR A 230 -19.03 -32.55 -3.23
C TYR A 230 -20.12 -33.00 -4.22
N SER A 231 -19.74 -33.36 -5.44
CA SER A 231 -20.66 -33.91 -6.45
C SER A 231 -21.30 -35.23 -6.00
N LYS A 232 -20.65 -36.03 -5.16
CA LYS A 232 -21.22 -37.26 -4.59
C LYS A 232 -22.17 -37.03 -3.42
N GLN A 233 -22.13 -35.86 -2.77
CA GLN A 233 -23.05 -35.50 -1.68
C GLN A 233 -24.33 -34.81 -2.18
N VAL A 234 -24.32 -34.32 -3.42
CA VAL A 234 -25.44 -33.58 -4.03
C VAL A 234 -26.30 -34.48 -4.96
N CYS A 235 -25.93 -35.76 -5.12
CA CYS A 235 -26.76 -36.81 -5.73
C CYS A 235 -27.21 -37.81 -4.66
#